data_AF-A0A0D0URN9-F1
#
_entry.id   AF-A0A0D0URN9-F1
#
_cell.length_a   1.000
_cell.length_b   1.000
_cell.length_c   1.000
_cell.angle_alpha   90.00
_cell.angle_beta   90.00
_cell.angle_gamma   90.00
#
_symmetry.space_group_name_H-M   'P 1'
#
loop_
_entity.id
_entity.type
_entity.pdbx_description
1 polymer ?
#
loop_
_entity_poly.entity_id
_entity_poly.type
_entity_poly.pdbx_seq_one_letter_code
_entity_poly.pdbx_strand_id
1 'polypeptide(L)'
;MRALRRAVLTATLITLGVAAGAVPAHAGTGRGAGGQALTVTPSSGIARSGASVTVSGTGYDVTKGIYVAYCVDNGAGAAPSPCGGGADTTGSTGASHWISSNPPSYGEGLAVPYGAGGSFRVTLTVGTRIGDVDCTVRRCVVATRADHTRPADRSQDVRVPITFAAAATPARTGAAPATTGTAGTGGTGPAARATAPPAATTAAAPVTAAPAGSAAPAATGADAVAAPGGTADPAAQVTRVSAASGTGGWWLAALVLPLLGLTLLAGLRRRRRKATP
;
A
#
# COMPACT_ATOMS: atom_id res chain seq x y z
N MET A 1 -1.39 -79.72 7.09
CA MET A 1 -2.02 -78.54 6.46
C MET A 1 -2.02 -77.38 7.45
N ARG A 2 -1.09 -76.42 7.35
CA ARG A 2 -1.08 -75.20 8.18
C ARG A 2 -1.21 -74.00 7.26
N ALA A 3 -2.33 -73.29 7.38
CA ALA A 3 -2.70 -72.17 6.52
C ALA A 3 -1.86 -70.93 6.86
N LEU A 4 -1.11 -70.41 5.90
CA LEU A 4 -0.46 -69.10 5.98
C LEU A 4 -1.52 -68.01 5.81
N ARG A 5 -1.86 -67.33 6.91
CA ARG A 5 -2.70 -66.13 6.88
C ARG A 5 -1.89 -64.97 6.28
N ARG A 6 -2.22 -64.57 5.04
CA ARG A 6 -1.69 -63.36 4.39
C ARG A 6 -2.27 -62.13 5.09
N ALA A 7 -1.45 -61.40 5.83
CA ALA A 7 -1.82 -60.10 6.39
C ALA A 7 -1.73 -59.04 5.28
N VAL A 8 -2.89 -58.51 4.87
CA VAL A 8 -2.98 -57.37 3.95
C VAL A 8 -2.78 -56.10 4.76
N LEU A 9 -1.65 -55.43 4.57
CA LEU A 9 -1.38 -54.11 5.13
C LEU A 9 -1.97 -53.04 4.20
N THR A 10 -3.11 -52.47 4.58
CA THR A 10 -3.68 -51.27 3.97
C THR A 10 -2.83 -50.06 4.37
N ALA A 11 -2.05 -49.53 3.42
CA ALA A 11 -1.30 -48.30 3.60
C ALA A 11 -2.21 -47.09 3.35
N THR A 12 -2.69 -46.45 4.42
CA THR A 12 -3.47 -45.21 4.35
C THR A 12 -2.51 -44.04 4.07
N LEU A 13 -2.56 -43.47 2.86
CA LEU A 13 -1.92 -42.19 2.57
C LEU A 13 -2.67 -41.06 3.28
N ILE A 14 -2.02 -40.41 4.25
CA ILE A 14 -2.52 -39.17 4.85
C ILE A 14 -1.93 -38.01 4.04
N THR A 15 -2.76 -37.37 3.22
CA THR A 15 -2.41 -36.11 2.55
C THR A 15 -2.54 -34.96 3.55
N LEU A 16 -1.41 -34.44 4.03
CA LEU A 16 -1.36 -33.17 4.76
C LEU A 16 -1.62 -32.02 3.78
N GLY A 17 -2.87 -31.55 3.71
CA GLY A 17 -3.22 -30.32 3.01
C GLY A 17 -2.69 -29.12 3.79
N VAL A 18 -1.66 -28.44 3.27
CA VAL A 18 -1.24 -27.13 3.80
C VAL A 18 -2.28 -26.12 3.35
N ALA A 19 -3.23 -25.79 4.22
CA ALA A 19 -4.14 -24.67 4.00
C ALA A 19 -3.33 -23.37 4.11
N ALA A 20 -3.03 -22.74 2.97
CA ALA A 20 -2.49 -21.39 2.94
C ALA A 20 -3.60 -20.42 3.41
N GLY A 21 -3.60 -20.11 4.71
CA GLY A 21 -4.50 -19.10 5.27
C GLY A 21 -4.23 -17.72 4.66
N ALA A 22 -5.28 -16.95 4.41
CA ALA A 22 -5.15 -15.56 3.95
C ALA A 22 -4.35 -14.76 4.98
N VAL A 23 -3.28 -14.08 4.53
CA VAL A 23 -2.52 -13.18 5.39
C VAL A 23 -3.42 -12.02 5.79
N PRO A 24 -3.54 -11.69 7.10
CA PRO A 24 -4.39 -10.59 7.53
C PRO A 24 -3.94 -9.27 6.89
N ALA A 25 -4.92 -8.49 6.39
CA ALA A 25 -4.66 -7.18 5.81
C ALA A 25 -4.08 -6.23 6.87
N HIS A 26 -2.92 -5.63 6.58
CA HIS A 26 -2.26 -4.70 7.49
C HIS A 26 -2.98 -3.35 7.54
N ALA A 27 -3.46 -2.97 8.72
CA ALA A 27 -4.05 -1.66 8.98
C ALA A 27 -2.96 -0.64 9.33
N GLY A 28 -3.09 0.58 8.80
CA GLY A 28 -2.24 1.73 9.15
C GLY A 28 -3.09 2.80 9.81
N THR A 29 -2.58 3.41 10.88
CA THR A 29 -3.31 4.46 11.62
C THR A 29 -2.48 5.73 11.72
N GLY A 30 -3.10 6.85 11.38
CA GLY A 30 -2.58 8.21 11.53
C GLY A 30 -3.33 8.96 12.63
N ARG A 31 -2.69 9.99 13.18
CA ARG A 31 -3.25 10.86 14.22
C ARG A 31 -3.21 12.33 13.78
N GLY A 32 -4.27 13.06 14.08
CA GLY A 32 -4.37 14.50 13.84
C GLY A 32 -4.06 15.32 15.08
N ALA A 33 -3.84 16.63 14.88
CA ALA A 33 -3.53 17.57 15.95
C ALA A 33 -4.68 17.74 16.96
N GLY A 34 -5.92 17.50 16.56
CA GLY A 34 -7.11 17.55 17.42
C GLY A 34 -7.44 16.22 18.11
N GLY A 35 -6.53 15.24 18.08
CA GLY A 35 -6.77 13.91 18.64
C GLY A 35 -7.50 12.94 17.71
N GLN A 36 -7.72 13.33 16.46
CA GLN A 36 -8.35 12.47 15.45
C GLN A 36 -7.56 11.17 15.25
N ALA A 37 -8.27 10.10 14.93
CA ALA A 37 -7.69 8.86 14.43
C ALA A 37 -8.18 8.59 13.01
N LEU A 38 -7.28 8.23 12.10
CA LEU A 38 -7.64 7.74 10.77
C LEU A 38 -6.98 6.39 10.56
N THR A 39 -7.74 5.36 10.23
CA THR A 39 -7.25 4.01 9.98
C THR A 39 -7.59 3.58 8.56
N VAL A 40 -6.62 2.98 7.86
CA VAL A 40 -6.76 2.47 6.49
C VAL A 40 -6.40 1.00 6.46
N THR A 41 -7.28 0.18 5.86
CA THR A 41 -7.09 -1.26 5.74
C THR A 41 -7.48 -1.75 4.34
N PRO A 42 -6.57 -2.42 3.61
CA PRO A 42 -5.13 -2.49 3.86
C PRO A 42 -4.44 -1.14 3.63
N SER A 43 -3.37 -0.87 4.38
CA SER A 43 -2.47 0.27 4.14
C SER A 43 -1.17 -0.14 3.46
N SER A 44 -0.79 -1.42 3.48
CA SER A 44 0.45 -1.91 2.88
C SER A 44 0.23 -3.18 2.10
N GLY A 45 1.11 -3.45 1.13
CA GLY A 45 1.00 -4.64 0.27
C GLY A 45 -0.23 -4.59 -0.64
N ILE A 46 -0.71 -3.38 -0.95
CA ILE A 46 -1.90 -3.17 -1.77
C ILE A 46 -1.64 -3.68 -3.20
N ALA A 47 -2.63 -4.35 -3.79
CA ALA A 47 -2.52 -4.89 -5.14
C ALA A 47 -2.26 -3.78 -6.17
N ARG A 48 -1.29 -4.00 -7.06
CA ARG A 48 -0.89 -3.01 -8.08
C ARG A 48 -1.93 -2.80 -9.19
N SER A 49 -2.87 -3.75 -9.36
CA SER A 49 -3.98 -3.69 -10.32
C SER A 49 -5.05 -2.65 -9.98
N GLY A 50 -4.91 -1.96 -8.84
CA GLY A 50 -5.98 -1.21 -8.22
C GLY A 50 -6.66 -2.05 -7.14
N ALA A 51 -7.06 -1.39 -6.06
CA ALA A 51 -7.71 -2.04 -4.92
C ALA A 51 -8.62 -1.08 -4.16
N SER A 52 -9.61 -1.63 -3.48
CA SER A 52 -10.42 -0.91 -2.51
C SER A 52 -9.78 -1.00 -1.13
N VAL A 53 -9.67 0.13 -0.44
CA VAL A 53 -9.26 0.21 0.97
C VAL A 53 -10.41 0.74 1.80
N THR A 54 -10.59 0.16 2.98
CA THR A 54 -11.55 0.67 3.97
C THR A 54 -10.87 1.72 4.82
N VAL A 55 -11.49 2.89 4.93
CA VAL A 55 -11.02 4.01 5.73
C VAL A 55 -12.00 4.24 6.86
N SER A 56 -11.51 4.35 8.09
CA SER A 56 -12.34 4.65 9.26
C SER A 56 -11.71 5.77 10.07
N GLY A 57 -12.53 6.78 10.41
CA GLY A 57 -12.11 7.91 11.21
C GLY A 57 -12.89 8.01 12.52
N THR A 58 -12.28 8.61 13.54
CA THR A 58 -12.93 9.02 14.80
C THR A 58 -12.30 10.29 15.36
N GLY A 59 -13.04 11.00 16.22
CA GLY A 59 -12.57 12.21 16.92
C GLY A 59 -12.57 13.47 16.06
N TYR A 60 -13.21 13.45 14.89
CA TYR A 60 -13.33 14.62 14.03
C TYR A 60 -14.33 15.63 14.60
N ASP A 61 -14.06 16.91 14.37
CA ASP A 61 -14.99 18.00 14.69
C ASP A 61 -16.13 17.98 13.68
N VAL A 62 -17.32 17.56 14.14
CA VAL A 62 -18.52 17.39 13.31
C VAL A 62 -19.11 18.72 12.83
N THR A 63 -18.67 19.85 13.36
CA THR A 63 -19.10 21.19 12.92
C THR A 63 -18.42 21.63 11.62
N LYS A 64 -17.42 20.85 11.15
CA LYS A 64 -16.67 21.13 9.93
C LYS A 64 -16.71 19.89 9.03
N GLY A 65 -17.01 20.08 7.75
CA GLY A 65 -16.88 19.00 6.78
C GLY A 65 -15.42 18.74 6.39
N ILE A 66 -15.13 17.51 5.99
CA ILE A 66 -13.82 17.07 5.50
C ILE A 66 -13.94 16.30 4.19
N TYR A 67 -12.85 16.30 3.43
CA TYR A 67 -12.61 15.29 2.41
C TYR A 67 -11.72 14.19 2.96
N VAL A 68 -12.06 12.94 2.65
CA VAL A 68 -11.21 11.76 2.82
C VAL A 68 -10.76 11.32 1.42
N ALA A 69 -9.47 11.37 1.11
CA ALA A 69 -8.99 11.15 -0.25
C ALA A 69 -7.63 10.47 -0.30
N TYR A 70 -7.35 9.79 -1.42
CA TYR A 70 -6.03 9.26 -1.75
C TYR A 70 -5.21 10.31 -2.50
N CYS A 71 -4.05 10.71 -1.98
CA CYS A 71 -3.28 11.84 -2.50
C CYS A 71 -1.77 11.60 -2.47
N VAL A 72 -1.04 12.39 -3.26
CA VAL A 72 0.41 12.50 -3.16
C VAL A 72 0.78 13.22 -1.87
N ASP A 73 1.75 12.69 -1.13
CA ASP A 73 2.26 13.31 0.08
C ASP A 73 3.37 14.31 -0.25
N ASN A 74 3.09 15.59 -0.03
CA ASN A 74 4.04 16.68 -0.24
C ASN A 74 4.89 17.00 1.00
N GLY A 75 4.76 16.19 2.06
CA GLY A 75 5.52 16.34 3.30
C GLY A 75 4.77 17.12 4.39
N ALA A 76 5.45 17.29 5.52
CA ALA A 76 4.90 17.93 6.70
C ALA A 76 4.53 19.40 6.41
N GLY A 77 3.36 19.84 6.90
CA GLY A 77 2.85 21.20 6.71
C GLY A 77 2.36 21.52 5.30
N ALA A 78 2.68 20.71 4.28
CA ALA A 78 2.25 20.92 2.91
C ALA A 78 1.00 20.09 2.59
N ALA A 79 -0.04 20.69 1.99
CA ALA A 79 -1.27 19.99 1.64
C ALA A 79 -1.00 18.76 0.73
N PRO A 80 -1.63 17.59 0.97
CA PRO A 80 -1.52 16.46 0.06
C PRO A 80 -2.21 16.81 -1.26
N SER A 81 -1.48 16.71 -2.37
CA SER A 81 -1.96 17.07 -3.70
C SER A 81 -0.95 16.63 -4.78
N PRO A 82 -1.37 16.21 -5.98
CA PRO A 82 -2.75 15.97 -6.41
C PRO A 82 -3.39 14.79 -5.66
N CYS A 83 -4.72 14.75 -5.66
CA CYS A 83 -5.50 13.61 -5.18
C CYS A 83 -6.04 12.79 -6.36
N GLY A 84 -6.13 11.48 -6.17
CA GLY A 84 -6.70 10.54 -7.14
C GLY A 84 -8.17 10.87 -7.43
N GLY A 85 -8.59 10.60 -8.67
CA GLY A 85 -9.97 10.77 -9.14
C GLY A 85 -10.43 12.21 -9.39
N GLY A 86 -9.61 13.22 -9.14
CA GLY A 86 -9.97 14.62 -9.39
C GLY A 86 -11.05 15.12 -8.43
N ALA A 87 -11.78 16.16 -8.84
CA ALA A 87 -12.94 16.63 -8.08
C ALA A 87 -14.12 15.67 -8.33
N ASP A 88 -14.39 14.79 -7.37
CA ASP A 88 -15.54 13.87 -7.45
C ASP A 88 -16.84 14.60 -7.10
N THR A 89 -17.33 15.43 -8.04
CA THR A 89 -18.53 16.25 -7.84
C THR A 89 -19.82 15.44 -7.78
N THR A 90 -19.77 14.14 -8.11
CA THR A 90 -20.92 13.22 -8.08
C THR A 90 -20.78 12.15 -7.00
N GLY A 91 -19.65 12.10 -6.28
CA GLY A 91 -19.32 11.04 -5.31
C GLY A 91 -19.16 9.64 -5.93
N SER A 92 -19.01 9.54 -7.25
CA SER A 92 -19.09 8.27 -7.99
C SER A 92 -17.74 7.67 -8.35
N THR A 93 -16.66 8.46 -8.30
CA THR A 93 -15.32 7.98 -8.66
C THR A 93 -14.75 7.02 -7.60
N GLY A 94 -15.22 7.14 -6.37
CA GLY A 94 -14.74 6.36 -5.23
C GLY A 94 -13.29 6.70 -4.81
N ALA A 95 -12.69 7.74 -5.37
CA ALA A 95 -11.32 8.17 -5.05
C ALA A 95 -11.27 9.23 -3.93
N SER A 96 -12.43 9.81 -3.60
CA SER A 96 -12.61 10.67 -2.42
C SER A 96 -14.02 10.56 -1.88
N HIS A 97 -14.21 10.90 -0.61
CA HIS A 97 -15.52 11.04 0.04
C HIS A 97 -15.60 12.38 0.75
N TRP A 98 -16.76 13.05 0.64
CA TRP A 98 -17.07 14.21 1.46
C TRP A 98 -17.83 13.76 2.70
N ILE A 99 -17.27 14.03 3.88
CA ILE A 99 -17.92 13.75 5.16
C ILE A 99 -18.37 15.08 5.76
N SER A 100 -19.66 15.26 5.99
CA SER A 100 -20.22 16.45 6.64
C SER A 100 -21.61 16.17 7.19
N SER A 101 -21.85 16.56 8.44
CA SER A 101 -23.19 16.52 9.05
C SER A 101 -24.00 17.81 8.80
N ASN A 102 -23.38 18.83 8.19
CA ASN A 102 -24.03 20.09 7.84
C ASN A 102 -23.49 20.60 6.49
N PRO A 103 -23.69 19.85 5.39
CA PRO A 103 -23.27 20.31 4.07
C PRO A 103 -24.13 21.51 3.61
N PRO A 104 -23.60 22.41 2.77
CA PRO A 104 -24.42 23.32 1.97
C PRO A 104 -25.46 22.56 1.15
N SER A 105 -26.51 23.25 0.69
CA SER A 105 -27.64 22.64 -0.02
C SER A 105 -27.25 21.79 -1.24
N TYR A 106 -26.22 22.16 -1.99
CA TYR A 106 -25.73 21.36 -3.12
C TYR A 106 -25.03 20.05 -2.70
N GLY A 107 -24.67 19.92 -1.44
CA GLY A 107 -24.04 18.73 -0.87
C GLY A 107 -25.01 17.77 -0.19
N GLU A 108 -26.27 18.15 -0.05
CA GLU A 108 -27.30 17.26 0.48
C GLU A 108 -27.44 16.03 -0.44
N GLY A 109 -27.38 14.84 0.15
CA GLY A 109 -27.38 13.57 -0.59
C GLY A 109 -26.03 13.17 -1.21
N LEU A 110 -25.03 14.07 -1.23
CA LEU A 110 -23.66 13.76 -1.67
C LEU A 110 -22.71 13.53 -0.49
N ALA A 111 -22.82 14.35 0.56
CA ALA A 111 -21.99 14.21 1.74
C ALA A 111 -22.48 13.06 2.62
N VAL A 112 -21.54 12.28 3.14
CA VAL A 112 -21.80 11.26 4.16
C VAL A 112 -21.81 11.96 5.53
N PRO A 113 -22.87 11.84 6.34
CA PRO A 113 -22.88 12.43 7.67
C PRO A 113 -21.88 11.73 8.59
N TYR A 114 -21.31 12.48 9.55
CA TYR A 114 -20.55 11.86 10.62
C TYR A 114 -21.47 11.02 11.51
N GLY A 115 -20.92 9.91 12.01
CA GLY A 115 -21.46 9.17 13.14
C GLY A 115 -21.03 9.77 14.48
N ALA A 116 -21.44 9.10 15.57
CA ALA A 116 -21.12 9.49 16.94
C ALA A 116 -19.61 9.70 17.16
N GLY A 117 -19.25 10.73 17.93
CA GLY A 117 -17.86 11.07 18.23
C GLY A 117 -17.02 11.46 17.02
N GLY A 118 -17.64 12.03 15.98
CA GLY A 118 -16.94 12.42 14.75
C GLY A 118 -16.43 11.22 13.96
N SER A 119 -17.20 10.14 13.93
CA SER A 119 -16.80 8.91 13.26
C SER A 119 -17.28 8.84 11.82
N PHE A 120 -16.57 8.08 10.99
CA PHE A 120 -17.03 7.71 9.65
C PHE A 120 -16.37 6.40 9.21
N ARG A 121 -16.97 5.75 8.22
CA ARG A 121 -16.37 4.61 7.51
C ARG A 121 -16.73 4.71 6.03
N VAL A 122 -15.71 4.72 5.18
CA VAL A 122 -15.85 4.80 3.72
C VAL A 122 -14.89 3.86 3.02
N THR A 123 -15.11 3.60 1.74
CA THR A 123 -14.24 2.78 0.91
C THR A 123 -13.62 3.63 -0.18
N LEU A 124 -12.29 3.67 -0.25
CA LEU A 124 -11.56 4.37 -1.31
C LEU A 124 -10.99 3.38 -2.32
N THR A 125 -11.09 3.72 -3.61
CA THR A 125 -10.34 3.05 -4.66
C THR A 125 -8.96 3.69 -4.77
N VAL A 126 -7.92 2.89 -4.65
CA VAL A 126 -6.53 3.33 -4.77
C VAL A 126 -5.82 2.61 -5.91
N GLY A 127 -4.90 3.31 -6.55
CA GLY A 127 -4.11 2.79 -7.66
C GLY A 127 -2.65 3.23 -7.56
N THR A 128 -1.81 2.57 -8.34
CA THR A 128 -0.37 2.85 -8.37
C THR A 128 -0.04 4.24 -8.94
N ARG A 129 -1.01 4.93 -9.55
CA ARG A 129 -0.83 6.26 -10.11
C ARG A 129 -1.89 7.26 -9.66
N ILE A 130 -1.47 8.52 -9.56
CA ILE A 130 -2.34 9.70 -9.47
C ILE A 130 -1.88 10.65 -10.58
N GLY A 131 -2.66 10.73 -11.67
CA GLY A 131 -2.17 11.38 -12.90
C GLY A 131 -0.84 10.75 -13.33
N ASP A 132 0.18 11.60 -13.52
CA ASP A 132 1.53 11.17 -13.91
C ASP A 132 2.40 10.70 -12.73
N VAL A 133 1.92 10.83 -11.49
CA VAL A 133 2.70 10.46 -10.29
C VAL A 133 2.58 8.96 -10.02
N ASP A 134 3.73 8.26 -10.03
CA ASP A 134 3.83 6.85 -9.63
C ASP A 134 4.00 6.71 -8.11
N CYS A 135 2.92 6.30 -7.44
CA CYS A 135 2.84 6.06 -6.00
C CYS A 135 3.51 4.77 -5.52
N THR A 136 4.14 4.01 -6.43
CA THR A 136 5.01 2.88 -6.06
C THR A 136 6.45 3.31 -5.81
N VAL A 137 6.80 4.54 -6.21
CA VAL A 137 8.09 5.18 -5.96
C VAL A 137 7.96 6.48 -5.17
N ARG A 138 6.90 7.26 -5.39
CA ARG A 138 6.56 8.46 -4.62
C ARG A 138 5.71 8.10 -3.41
N ARG A 139 5.88 8.87 -2.32
CA ARG A 139 5.02 8.74 -1.14
C ARG A 139 3.61 9.24 -1.47
N CYS A 140 2.64 8.37 -1.25
CA CYS A 140 1.22 8.70 -1.34
C CYS A 140 0.53 8.25 -0.04
N VAL A 141 -0.55 8.95 0.31
CA VAL A 141 -1.26 8.82 1.59
C VAL A 141 -2.75 8.77 1.32
N VAL A 142 -3.50 8.12 2.20
CA VAL A 142 -4.89 8.49 2.43
C VAL A 142 -4.86 9.62 3.45
N ALA A 143 -5.54 10.71 3.15
CA ALA A 143 -5.55 11.90 3.99
C ALA A 143 -6.97 12.42 4.21
N THR A 144 -7.15 13.05 5.36
CA THR A 144 -8.27 13.95 5.61
C THR A 144 -7.82 15.39 5.49
N ARG A 145 -8.73 16.26 5.06
CA ARG A 145 -8.55 17.72 5.03
C ARG A 145 -9.90 18.39 5.21
N ALA A 146 -9.93 19.60 5.75
CA ALA A 146 -11.16 20.41 5.74
C ALA A 146 -11.69 20.56 4.30
N ASP A 147 -13.01 20.55 4.15
CA ASP A 147 -13.65 20.67 2.85
C ASP A 147 -13.44 22.06 2.19
N HIS A 148 -13.97 22.22 1.00
CA HIS A 148 -13.78 23.41 0.17
C HIS A 148 -14.41 24.68 0.77
N THR A 149 -15.26 24.57 1.81
CA THR A 149 -15.79 25.72 2.54
C THR A 149 -14.75 26.33 3.49
N ARG A 150 -13.69 25.58 3.83
CA ARG A 150 -12.62 25.97 4.76
C ARG A 150 -11.23 25.57 4.23
N PRO A 151 -10.82 26.02 3.04
CA PRO A 151 -9.64 25.52 2.35
C PRO A 151 -8.32 25.86 3.04
N ALA A 152 -8.29 26.76 4.02
CA ALA A 152 -7.11 27.06 4.84
C ALA A 152 -7.05 26.29 6.16
N ASP A 153 -8.15 25.66 6.60
CA ASP A 153 -8.23 24.99 7.90
C ASP A 153 -7.54 23.62 7.86
N ARG A 154 -6.47 23.47 8.66
CA ARG A 154 -5.68 22.25 8.79
C ARG A 154 -5.95 21.50 10.10
N SER A 155 -6.93 21.94 10.90
CA SER A 155 -7.21 21.35 12.21
C SER A 155 -7.71 19.91 12.13
N GLN A 156 -8.16 19.46 10.95
CA GLN A 156 -8.70 18.13 10.70
C GLN A 156 -7.81 17.27 9.78
N ASP A 157 -6.57 17.72 9.53
CA ASP A 157 -5.64 16.99 8.68
C ASP A 157 -5.08 15.76 9.41
N VAL A 158 -5.26 14.59 8.81
CA VAL A 158 -4.64 13.33 9.22
C VAL A 158 -4.10 12.63 7.98
N ARG A 159 -2.96 11.94 8.09
CA ARG A 159 -2.36 11.18 6.98
C ARG A 159 -2.06 9.75 7.41
N VAL A 160 -2.36 8.82 6.52
CA VAL A 160 -1.96 7.42 6.61
C VAL A 160 -1.18 7.07 5.35
N PRO A 161 0.13 6.82 5.45
CA PRO A 161 0.92 6.33 4.33
C PRO A 161 0.34 5.02 3.78
N ILE A 162 0.34 4.88 2.46
CA ILE A 162 0.02 3.60 1.82
C ILE A 162 1.18 3.08 0.98
N THR A 163 1.30 1.75 0.88
CA THR A 163 2.30 1.10 0.03
C THR A 163 1.69 -0.03 -0.79
N PHE A 164 2.13 -0.11 -2.06
CA PHE A 164 1.76 -1.19 -2.96
C PHE A 164 2.70 -2.37 -2.81
N ALA A 165 2.22 -3.56 -3.15
CA ALA A 165 3.03 -4.75 -3.23
C ALA A 165 4.22 -4.55 -4.19
N ALA A 166 5.33 -5.23 -3.89
CA ALA A 166 6.46 -5.31 -4.79
C ALA A 166 6.01 -5.86 -6.15
N ALA A 167 6.65 -5.41 -7.23
CA ALA A 167 6.40 -6.02 -8.54
C ALA A 167 6.78 -7.50 -8.49
N ALA A 168 5.97 -8.35 -9.12
CA ALA A 168 6.35 -9.75 -9.28
C ALA A 168 7.65 -9.79 -10.09
N THR A 169 8.68 -10.44 -9.54
CA THR A 169 9.89 -10.74 -10.31
C THR A 169 9.46 -11.63 -11.49
N PRO A 170 9.75 -11.26 -12.75
CA PRO A 170 9.46 -12.13 -13.87
C PRO A 170 10.09 -13.50 -13.60
N ALA A 171 9.29 -14.56 -13.68
CA ALA A 171 9.82 -15.91 -13.60
C ALA A 171 10.85 -16.04 -14.72
N ARG A 172 12.12 -16.23 -14.34
CA ARG A 172 13.17 -16.50 -15.30
C ARG A 172 12.85 -17.88 -15.86
N THR A 173 12.27 -17.95 -17.05
CA THR A 173 12.15 -19.21 -17.79
C THR A 173 13.57 -19.65 -18.08
N GLY A 174 14.12 -20.49 -17.21
CA GLY A 174 15.41 -21.12 -17.42
C GLY A 174 15.27 -22.10 -18.58
N ALA A 175 15.34 -21.60 -19.81
CA ALA A 175 15.81 -22.43 -20.90
C ALA A 175 17.27 -22.74 -20.56
N ALA A 176 17.54 -23.97 -20.16
CA ALA A 176 18.89 -24.47 -20.05
C ALA A 176 19.61 -24.18 -21.39
N PRO A 177 20.85 -23.65 -21.39
CA PRO A 177 21.62 -23.54 -22.62
C PRO A 177 21.70 -24.94 -23.23
N ALA A 178 21.16 -25.11 -24.43
CA ALA A 178 21.33 -26.36 -25.16
C ALA A 178 22.82 -26.52 -25.45
N THR A 179 23.46 -27.49 -24.78
CA THR A 179 24.79 -27.95 -25.15
C THR A 179 24.68 -28.67 -26.48
N THR A 180 24.84 -27.93 -27.58
CA THR A 180 25.07 -28.51 -28.90
C THR A 180 26.56 -28.82 -29.02
N GLY A 181 26.93 -30.03 -28.62
CA GLY A 181 28.14 -30.65 -29.15
C GLY A 181 27.82 -31.21 -30.53
N THR A 182 28.55 -30.79 -31.56
CA THR A 182 29.36 -31.67 -32.44
C THR A 182 29.98 -30.83 -33.55
N ALA A 183 31.27 -31.09 -33.77
CA ALA A 183 32.13 -30.53 -34.79
C ALA A 183 31.64 -30.79 -36.22
N GLY A 184 31.97 -29.87 -37.14
CA GLY A 184 31.78 -30.05 -38.58
C GLY A 184 32.45 -28.93 -39.37
N THR A 185 33.53 -29.29 -40.06
CA THR A 185 34.48 -28.46 -40.81
C THR A 185 33.92 -27.94 -42.14
N GLY A 186 34.30 -26.71 -42.50
CA GLY A 186 34.59 -26.30 -43.89
C GLY A 186 33.45 -25.75 -44.76
N GLY A 187 33.63 -24.54 -45.30
CA GLY A 187 32.80 -24.03 -46.41
C GLY A 187 32.91 -22.51 -46.61
N THR A 188 33.83 -22.10 -47.48
CA THR A 188 34.10 -20.72 -47.93
C THR A 188 33.05 -20.13 -48.88
N GLY A 189 32.57 -18.92 -48.57
CA GLY A 189 32.20 -17.82 -49.49
C GLY A 189 30.78 -17.78 -50.09
N PRO A 190 30.35 -16.66 -50.73
CA PRO A 190 30.74 -15.26 -50.53
C PRO A 190 29.54 -14.33 -50.21
N ALA A 191 29.88 -13.09 -49.83
CA ALA A 191 28.97 -12.01 -49.47
C ALA A 191 28.00 -11.59 -50.59
N ALA A 192 26.75 -11.34 -50.23
CA ALA A 192 25.81 -10.57 -51.05
C ALA A 192 25.05 -9.55 -50.19
N ARG A 193 25.45 -8.30 -50.43
CA ARG A 193 24.81 -7.00 -50.23
C ARG A 193 23.27 -7.06 -50.22
N ALA A 194 22.66 -6.48 -49.18
CA ALA A 194 21.26 -6.08 -49.19
C ALA A 194 21.14 -4.58 -48.87
N THR A 195 20.41 -3.94 -49.77
CA THR A 195 20.26 -2.51 -50.06
C THR A 195 19.30 -1.84 -49.06
N ALA A 196 19.64 -0.64 -48.57
CA ALA A 196 18.68 0.29 -47.97
C ALA A 196 17.91 1.04 -49.07
N PRO A 197 16.65 1.43 -48.84
CA PRO A 197 16.29 2.85 -49.01
C PRO A 197 15.20 3.30 -47.98
N PRO A 198 14.62 4.52 -48.05
CA PRO A 198 15.06 5.67 -47.27
C PRO A 198 13.97 6.24 -46.35
N ALA A 199 14.35 7.29 -45.63
CA ALA A 199 13.52 8.14 -44.78
C ALA A 199 12.30 8.75 -45.50
N ALA A 200 11.23 8.98 -44.73
CA ALA A 200 10.20 9.97 -45.02
C ALA A 200 10.10 10.97 -43.85
N THR A 201 10.23 12.24 -44.21
CA THR A 201 10.25 13.45 -43.39
C THR A 201 8.87 14.05 -43.13
N THR A 202 8.81 14.95 -42.14
CA THR A 202 7.86 16.07 -41.93
C THR A 202 6.42 15.69 -41.51
N ALA A 203 5.71 16.40 -40.62
CA ALA A 203 5.73 17.83 -40.34
C ALA A 203 5.33 18.18 -38.90
N ALA A 204 5.75 19.38 -38.48
CA ALA A 204 5.44 20.02 -37.22
C ALA A 204 4.13 20.85 -37.27
N ALA A 205 3.43 20.85 -36.13
CA ALA A 205 2.61 21.92 -35.52
C ALA A 205 1.37 22.45 -36.29
N PRO A 206 0.32 22.97 -35.60
CA PRO A 206 0.46 24.16 -34.75
C PRO A 206 -0.12 24.03 -33.34
N VAL A 207 0.47 24.83 -32.47
CA VAL A 207 -0.02 25.25 -31.15
C VAL A 207 -1.20 26.22 -31.33
N THR A 208 -2.23 26.08 -30.50
CA THR A 208 -3.26 27.11 -30.32
C THR A 208 -3.37 27.48 -28.84
N ALA A 209 -2.89 28.69 -28.59
CA ALA A 209 -3.26 29.70 -27.61
C ALA A 209 -4.21 29.34 -26.44
N ALA A 210 -3.71 29.68 -25.25
CA ALA A 210 -4.47 29.98 -24.04
C ALA A 210 -5.39 31.20 -24.20
N PRO A 211 -6.27 31.42 -23.22
CA PRO A 211 -6.47 32.77 -22.72
C PRO A 211 -6.14 32.90 -21.23
N ALA A 212 -5.44 34.00 -20.91
CA ALA A 212 -5.50 34.72 -19.64
C ALA A 212 -6.98 35.05 -19.33
N GLY A 213 -7.45 35.15 -18.10
CA GLY A 213 -6.86 35.65 -16.87
C GLY A 213 -8.04 36.23 -16.09
N SER A 214 -8.03 36.16 -14.76
CA SER A 214 -8.86 37.03 -13.92
C SER A 214 -8.18 37.14 -12.57
N ALA A 215 -7.73 38.36 -12.32
CA ALA A 215 -7.02 38.80 -11.14
C ALA A 215 -7.89 38.69 -9.89
N ALA A 216 -7.30 38.22 -8.79
CA ALA A 216 -7.85 38.39 -7.46
C ALA A 216 -7.54 39.83 -6.98
N PRO A 217 -8.49 40.52 -6.32
CA PRO A 217 -8.19 41.82 -5.72
C PRO A 217 -7.37 41.64 -4.44
N ALA A 218 -6.43 42.55 -4.27
CA ALA A 218 -5.61 42.72 -3.08
C ALA A 218 -6.48 43.13 -1.88
N ALA A 219 -6.30 42.47 -0.73
CA ALA A 219 -6.80 42.94 0.55
C ALA A 219 -5.73 43.82 1.21
N THR A 220 -5.95 45.13 1.16
CA THR A 220 -5.38 46.11 2.09
C THR A 220 -6.07 45.99 3.44
N GLY A 221 -5.31 45.94 4.52
CA GLY A 221 -5.83 45.95 5.89
C GLY A 221 -4.76 45.57 6.90
N ALA A 222 -3.80 46.46 7.10
CA ALA A 222 -2.90 46.44 8.24
C ALA A 222 -3.66 46.90 9.48
N ASP A 223 -3.58 46.15 10.57
CA ASP A 223 -3.56 46.67 11.94
C ASP A 223 -2.84 45.64 12.82
N ALA A 224 -1.55 45.91 13.04
CA ALA A 224 -0.70 45.18 13.96
C ALA A 224 -0.71 45.92 15.30
N VAL A 225 -1.13 45.23 16.36
CA VAL A 225 -0.82 45.60 17.75
C VAL A 225 0.17 44.55 18.27
N ALA A 226 1.43 44.98 18.42
CA ALA A 226 2.46 44.36 19.26
C ALA A 226 2.07 44.57 20.75
N ALA A 227 2.45 43.82 21.79
CA ALA A 227 3.56 42.93 22.17
C ALA A 227 3.16 42.32 23.57
N PRO A 228 4.05 41.75 24.42
CA PRO A 228 5.35 41.08 24.26
C PRO A 228 5.31 39.61 24.80
N GLY A 229 6.23 38.72 24.42
CA GLY A 229 7.50 38.50 25.12
C GLY A 229 7.47 37.21 25.96
N GLY A 230 8.22 36.18 25.55
CA GLY A 230 8.32 34.93 26.29
C GLY A 230 9.34 33.98 25.66
N THR A 231 10.61 34.25 25.90
CA THR A 231 11.75 33.38 25.58
C THR A 231 11.76 32.14 26.47
N ALA A 232 11.75 30.93 25.88
CA ALA A 232 12.36 29.74 26.48
C ALA A 232 12.49 28.61 25.44
N ASP A 233 13.71 28.41 24.96
CA ASP A 233 14.29 27.10 24.62
C ASP A 233 15.72 27.17 25.19
N PRO A 234 16.39 26.09 25.68
CA PRO A 234 16.41 24.77 25.03
C PRO A 234 16.48 23.56 25.98
N ALA A 235 15.80 22.45 25.67
CA ALA A 235 16.29 21.13 26.08
C ALA A 235 15.63 19.96 25.30
N ALA A 236 16.41 19.45 24.34
CA ALA A 236 16.54 18.04 23.96
C ALA A 236 15.47 17.05 24.48
N GLN A 237 14.63 16.56 23.58
CA GLN A 237 14.02 15.24 23.72
C GLN A 237 14.15 14.51 22.37
N VAL A 238 15.26 13.78 22.23
CA VAL A 238 15.49 12.81 21.17
C VAL A 238 14.53 11.65 21.40
N THR A 239 13.40 11.61 20.68
CA THR A 239 12.53 10.42 20.66
C THR A 239 13.05 9.46 19.60
N ARG A 240 13.70 8.39 20.08
CA ARG A 240 14.22 7.30 19.25
C ARG A 240 13.10 6.67 18.44
N VAL A 241 13.35 6.51 17.15
CA VAL A 241 12.60 5.61 16.26
C VAL A 241 12.91 4.18 16.68
N SER A 242 11.95 3.48 17.28
CA SER A 242 12.04 2.02 17.40
C SER A 242 11.73 1.41 16.03
N ALA A 243 12.77 1.11 15.27
CA ALA A 243 12.68 0.13 14.20
C ALA A 243 12.42 -1.24 14.86
N ALA A 244 11.19 -1.75 14.73
CA ALA A 244 10.90 -3.14 15.06
C ALA A 244 11.60 -4.04 14.02
N SER A 245 12.86 -4.38 14.28
CA SER A 245 13.54 -5.45 13.57
C SER A 245 12.82 -6.77 13.87
N GLY A 246 12.40 -7.47 12.81
CA GLY A 246 11.64 -8.72 12.85
C GLY A 246 12.39 -9.91 13.43
N THR A 247 12.67 -9.90 14.73
CA THR A 247 13.25 -11.04 15.46
C THR A 247 12.16 -11.75 16.27
N GLY A 248 11.13 -12.27 15.59
CA GLY A 248 9.97 -12.89 16.23
C GLY A 248 9.83 -14.41 16.08
N GLY A 249 10.66 -15.09 15.27
CA GLY A 249 10.37 -16.47 14.84
C GLY A 249 11.37 -17.57 15.21
N TRP A 250 12.55 -17.27 15.73
CA TRP A 250 13.63 -18.27 15.85
C TRP A 250 13.58 -19.12 17.13
N TRP A 251 12.88 -18.66 18.18
CA TRP A 251 12.76 -19.38 19.45
C TRP A 251 11.78 -20.56 19.40
N LEU A 252 10.81 -20.55 18.48
CA LEU A 252 9.91 -21.69 18.26
C LEU A 252 10.65 -22.88 17.61
N ALA A 253 11.65 -22.63 16.77
CA ALA A 253 12.50 -23.69 16.21
C ALA A 253 13.40 -24.35 17.27
N ALA A 254 13.84 -23.60 18.29
CA ALA A 254 14.74 -24.07 19.33
C ALA A 254 14.08 -25.06 20.33
N LEU A 255 12.74 -25.03 20.49
CA LEU A 255 12.03 -25.92 21.43
C LEU A 255 11.40 -27.16 20.75
N VAL A 256 11.04 -27.09 19.47
CA VAL A 256 10.32 -28.18 18.78
C VAL A 256 11.27 -29.30 18.31
N LEU A 257 12.49 -28.96 17.89
CA LEU A 257 13.50 -29.93 17.41
C LEU A 257 14.02 -30.90 18.49
N PRO A 258 14.32 -30.49 19.75
CA PRO A 258 14.78 -31.44 20.76
C PRO A 258 13.69 -32.42 21.24
N LEU A 259 12.41 -32.01 21.26
CA LEU A 259 11.28 -32.86 21.66
C LEU A 259 10.98 -33.97 20.64
N LEU A 260 11.09 -33.68 19.33
CA LEU A 260 11.02 -34.69 18.27
C LEU A 260 12.23 -35.64 18.28
N GLY A 261 13.42 -35.14 18.61
CA GLY A 261 14.63 -35.97 18.78
C GLY A 261 14.50 -36.98 19.93
N LEU A 262 14.01 -36.55 21.10
CA LEU A 262 13.84 -37.42 22.27
C LEU A 262 12.79 -38.52 22.05
N THR A 263 11.69 -38.22 21.36
CA THR A 263 10.64 -39.23 21.07
C THR A 263 11.13 -40.29 20.08
N LEU A 264 11.93 -39.90 19.08
CA LEU A 264 12.54 -40.85 18.13
C LEU A 264 13.56 -41.78 18.82
N LEU A 265 14.41 -41.23 19.69
CA LEU A 265 15.41 -41.99 20.46
C LEU A 265 14.76 -42.95 21.45
N ALA A 266 13.68 -42.54 22.13
CA ALA A 266 12.91 -43.41 23.01
C ALA A 266 12.24 -44.57 22.24
N GLY A 267 11.69 -44.29 21.06
CA GLY A 267 11.10 -45.31 20.17
C GLY A 267 12.13 -46.33 19.68
N LEU A 268 13.33 -45.88 19.28
CA LEU A 268 14.43 -46.74 18.83
C LEU A 268 14.98 -47.62 19.97
N ARG A 269 15.14 -47.08 21.18
CA ARG A 269 15.54 -47.87 22.36
C ARG A 269 14.51 -48.94 22.72
N ARG A 270 13.22 -48.61 22.65
CA ARG A 270 12.14 -49.55 22.97
C ARG A 270 12.03 -50.69 21.95
N ARG A 271 12.30 -50.42 20.66
CA ARG A 271 12.41 -51.44 19.62
C ARG A 271 13.60 -52.37 19.82
N ARG A 272 14.78 -51.84 20.16
CA ARG A 272 15.98 -52.66 20.41
C ARG A 272 15.81 -53.61 21.59
N ARG A 273 15.15 -53.18 22.68
CA ARG A 273 14.87 -54.06 23.84
C ARG A 273 13.93 -55.22 23.54
N LYS A 274 13.03 -55.07 22.55
CA LYS A 274 12.11 -56.14 22.12
C LYS A 274 12.73 -57.10 21.08
N ALA A 275 13.92 -56.78 20.55
CA ALA A 275 14.58 -57.55 19.49
C ALA A 275 15.72 -58.45 20.01
N THR A 276 15.97 -58.47 21.32
CA THR A 276 16.86 -59.45 21.96
C THR A 276 16.00 -60.64 22.43
N PRO A 277 16.29 -61.87 21.97
CA PRO A 277 15.53 -63.07 22.33
C PRO A 277 15.70 -63.45 23.80
#